data_AF-A0A6F9DIE9-F1
#
_entry.id   AF-A0A6F9DIE9-F1
#
_cell.length_a   1.000
_cell.length_b   1.000
_cell.length_c   1.000
_cell.angle_alpha   90.00
_cell.angle_beta   90.00
_cell.angle_gamma   90.00
#
_symmetry.space_group_name_H-M   'P 1'
#
loop_
_entity.id
_entity.type
_entity.pdbx_description
1 polymer ?
#
loop_
_entity_poly.entity_id
_entity_poly.type
_entity_poly.pdbx_seq_one_letter_code
_entity_poly.pdbx_strand_id
1 'polypeptide(L)'
;MGDQSARIDSTGEQETSSTRPEPIRDAFGISNSFLCSEDQDLWSQLHPSNATIGTQKELESLKKKLKEDYNMKDQLWKLLKRFLAGPNQKNIIDEGFLSVHGFIAVTKWFGSFKKMGNTCYCLQQVDNLMRKGGVKRGKSFVSWFAGFITNDKANEYLCKEKCGTFLVRFSESLCSEGGFCVAVKLKEDEVLQYQIKGNYQQACNGQRYNAKLRLISKEAQDIGPCTNIVELVHELRCGVGDIEGEFETICPDLPLNATFQGYN
;
A
#
# COMPACT_ATOMS: atom_id res chain seq x y z
N MET A 1 9.76 -61.79 -57.74
CA MET A 1 8.32 -61.59 -58.06
C MET A 1 7.66 -61.00 -56.83
N GLY A 2 7.01 -59.84 -56.98
CA GLY A 2 6.00 -59.24 -56.07
C GLY A 2 6.49 -58.87 -54.67
N ASP A 3 6.78 -57.62 -54.28
CA ASP A 3 5.93 -56.41 -54.20
C ASP A 3 5.17 -56.29 -52.85
N GLN A 4 4.98 -55.03 -52.43
CA GLN A 4 4.26 -54.49 -51.26
C GLN A 4 5.12 -54.29 -49.99
N SER A 5 5.71 -53.11 -49.75
CA SER A 5 5.12 -51.77 -49.54
C SER A 5 4.27 -51.70 -48.28
N ALA A 6 4.85 -51.20 -47.19
CA ALA A 6 4.13 -50.62 -46.07
C ALA A 6 4.94 -49.43 -45.53
N ARG A 7 4.45 -48.24 -45.90
CA ARG A 7 4.86 -46.93 -45.39
C ARG A 7 4.53 -46.84 -43.91
N ILE A 8 5.48 -46.39 -43.10
CA ILE A 8 5.22 -45.94 -41.73
C ILE A 8 5.02 -44.43 -41.83
N ASP A 9 3.76 -43.99 -41.77
CA ASP A 9 3.39 -42.58 -41.69
C ASP A 9 3.76 -42.03 -40.31
N SER A 10 4.71 -41.09 -40.32
CA SER A 10 5.06 -40.23 -39.20
C SER A 10 3.97 -39.16 -39.02
N THR A 11 3.02 -39.40 -38.14
CA THR A 11 2.12 -38.35 -37.63
C THR A 11 2.81 -37.69 -36.43
N GLY A 12 3.62 -36.67 -36.75
CA GLY A 12 4.07 -35.71 -35.76
C GLY A 12 2.91 -34.78 -35.41
N GLU A 13 2.23 -35.05 -34.31
CA GLU A 13 1.36 -34.07 -33.67
C GLU A 13 2.25 -32.99 -33.04
N GLN A 14 2.42 -31.89 -33.76
CA GLN A 14 2.86 -30.63 -33.16
C GLN A 14 1.71 -30.09 -32.31
N GLU A 15 1.72 -30.41 -31.02
CA GLU A 15 1.02 -29.62 -30.01
C GLU A 15 1.59 -28.19 -30.06
N THR A 16 0.86 -27.32 -30.75
CA THR A 16 1.07 -25.88 -30.68
C THR A 16 0.65 -25.46 -29.27
N SER A 17 1.62 -25.45 -28.36
CA SER A 17 1.46 -24.86 -27.04
C SER A 17 1.08 -23.40 -27.22
N SER A 18 -0.21 -23.12 -27.13
CA SER A 18 -0.76 -21.78 -26.98
C SER A 18 -0.26 -21.26 -25.64
N THR A 19 0.93 -20.66 -25.65
CA THR A 19 1.43 -19.85 -24.55
C THR A 19 0.54 -18.63 -24.46
N ARG A 20 -0.51 -18.78 -23.66
CA ARG A 20 -1.25 -17.66 -23.09
C ARG A 20 -0.21 -16.68 -22.56
N PRO A 21 -0.18 -15.41 -23.00
CA PRO A 21 0.81 -14.47 -22.51
C PRO A 21 0.68 -14.41 -20.99
N GLU A 22 1.77 -14.76 -20.30
CA GLU A 22 1.87 -14.60 -18.85
C GLU A 22 1.49 -13.16 -18.50
N PRO A 23 0.64 -12.94 -17.48
CA PRO A 23 0.31 -11.60 -17.06
C PRO A 23 1.61 -10.89 -16.68
N ILE A 24 1.88 -9.75 -17.32
CA ILE A 24 2.99 -8.86 -17.01
C ILE A 24 2.87 -8.54 -15.52
N ARG A 25 3.71 -9.20 -14.70
CA ARG A 25 3.82 -8.89 -13.28
C ARG A 25 4.50 -7.54 -13.19
N ASP A 26 3.82 -6.56 -12.61
CA ASP A 26 4.51 -5.34 -12.18
C ASP A 26 5.63 -5.74 -11.19
N ALA A 27 6.67 -4.91 -11.06
CA ALA A 27 7.84 -5.21 -10.23
C ALA A 27 7.53 -5.47 -8.74
N PHE A 28 6.26 -5.34 -8.33
CA PHE A 28 5.76 -5.51 -6.98
C PHE A 28 4.70 -6.63 -6.87
N GLY A 29 4.41 -7.39 -7.92
CA GLY A 29 3.52 -8.56 -7.86
C GLY A 29 2.11 -8.28 -7.32
N ILE A 30 1.58 -7.06 -7.51
CA ILE A 30 0.27 -6.67 -6.97
C ILE A 30 -0.80 -7.51 -7.66
N SER A 31 -1.66 -8.22 -6.90
CA SER A 31 -2.75 -8.97 -7.54
C SER A 31 -3.72 -8.01 -8.24
N ASN A 32 -4.11 -8.38 -9.46
CA ASN A 32 -4.97 -7.57 -10.34
C ASN A 32 -6.46 -7.60 -9.98
N SER A 33 -6.80 -8.06 -8.77
CA SER A 33 -8.19 -8.19 -8.33
C SER A 33 -8.59 -7.03 -7.43
N PHE A 34 -9.71 -6.38 -7.76
CA PHE A 34 -10.36 -5.43 -6.87
C PHE A 34 -10.75 -6.07 -5.54
N LEU A 35 -10.78 -5.26 -4.49
CA LEU A 35 -11.13 -5.73 -3.15
C LEU A 35 -12.61 -6.12 -3.03
N CYS A 36 -13.50 -5.38 -3.69
CA CYS A 36 -14.92 -5.66 -3.77
C CYS A 36 -15.52 -5.15 -5.08
N SER A 37 -16.78 -5.51 -5.36
CA SER A 37 -17.48 -5.08 -6.58
C SER A 37 -17.64 -3.56 -6.66
N GLU A 38 -17.85 -2.87 -5.52
CA GLU A 38 -17.98 -1.42 -5.51
C GLU A 38 -16.70 -0.70 -5.98
N ASP A 39 -15.52 -1.25 -5.69
CA ASP A 39 -14.24 -0.72 -6.18
C ASP A 39 -14.09 -0.95 -7.68
N GLN A 40 -14.51 -2.12 -8.16
CA GLN A 40 -14.54 -2.44 -9.59
C GLN A 40 -15.51 -1.52 -10.34
N ASP A 41 -16.72 -1.32 -9.82
CA ASP A 41 -17.74 -0.45 -10.41
C ASP A 41 -17.25 1.00 -10.47
N LEU A 42 -16.61 1.48 -9.40
CA LEU A 42 -15.98 2.80 -9.36
C LEU A 42 -14.90 2.92 -10.44
N TRP A 43 -14.03 1.91 -10.57
CA TRP A 43 -13.00 1.89 -11.61
C TRP A 43 -13.61 1.90 -13.02
N SER A 44 -14.58 1.04 -13.31
CA SER A 44 -15.23 0.96 -14.63
C SER A 44 -15.98 2.23 -15.01
N GLN A 45 -16.54 2.97 -14.04
CA GLN A 45 -17.15 4.28 -14.29
C GLN A 45 -16.11 5.35 -14.69
N LEU A 46 -14.90 5.26 -14.15
CA LEU A 46 -13.81 6.17 -14.48
C LEU A 46 -13.11 5.76 -15.77
N HIS A 47 -13.05 4.46 -16.05
CA HIS A 47 -12.26 3.87 -17.13
C HIS A 47 -13.08 2.88 -17.98
N PRO A 48 -14.05 3.36 -18.77
CA PRO A 48 -14.96 2.49 -19.51
C PRO A 48 -14.26 1.66 -20.61
N SER A 49 -13.05 2.04 -21.02
CA SER A 49 -12.26 1.28 -21.99
C SER A 49 -11.44 0.14 -21.37
N ASN A 50 -11.50 -0.05 -20.05
CA ASN A 50 -10.71 -1.04 -19.30
C ASN A 50 -9.19 -0.90 -19.50
N ALA A 51 -8.68 0.30 -19.82
CA ALA A 51 -7.23 0.48 -19.96
C ALA A 51 -6.54 0.39 -18.59
N THR A 52 -5.31 -0.11 -18.57
CA THR A 52 -4.52 -0.31 -17.35
C THR A 52 -3.91 1.00 -16.81
N ILE A 53 -3.74 1.99 -17.69
CA ILE A 53 -3.25 3.34 -17.37
C ILE A 53 -4.29 4.33 -17.83
N GLY A 54 -4.81 5.08 -16.87
CA GLY A 54 -5.73 6.17 -17.08
C GLY A 54 -5.06 7.51 -17.23
N THR A 55 -5.71 8.40 -17.98
CA THR A 55 -5.33 9.76 -18.31
C THR A 55 -5.49 10.72 -17.12
N GLN A 56 -4.91 11.91 -17.24
CA GLN A 56 -5.13 13.01 -16.30
C GLN A 56 -6.62 13.36 -16.11
N LYS A 57 -7.43 13.22 -17.16
CA LYS A 57 -8.88 13.45 -17.09
C LYS A 57 -9.57 12.46 -16.15
N GLU A 58 -9.13 11.21 -16.14
CA GLU A 58 -9.72 10.15 -15.30
C GLU A 58 -9.31 10.33 -13.84
N LEU A 59 -8.07 10.77 -13.59
CA LEU A 59 -7.61 11.15 -12.26
C LEU A 59 -8.42 12.34 -11.69
N GLU A 60 -8.68 13.38 -12.49
CA GLU A 60 -9.52 14.51 -12.06
C GLU A 60 -11.01 14.11 -11.93
N SER A 61 -11.48 13.15 -12.73
CA SER A 61 -12.83 12.58 -12.60
C SER A 61 -12.97 11.82 -11.28
N LEU A 62 -11.95 11.04 -10.90
CA LEU A 62 -11.89 10.39 -9.59
C LEU A 62 -11.92 11.44 -8.48
N LYS A 63 -11.08 12.48 -8.56
CA LYS A 63 -11.08 13.57 -7.56
C LYS A 63 -12.46 14.19 -7.40
N LYS A 64 -13.11 14.54 -8.51
CA LYS A 64 -14.46 15.15 -8.52
C LYS A 64 -15.46 14.22 -7.85
N LYS A 65 -15.50 12.96 -8.25
CA LYS A 65 -16.40 11.95 -7.69
C LYS A 65 -16.17 11.76 -6.19
N LEU A 66 -14.92 11.65 -5.74
CA LEU A 66 -14.59 11.54 -4.32
C LEU A 66 -14.99 12.79 -3.51
N LYS A 67 -14.93 13.99 -4.11
CA LYS A 67 -15.43 15.22 -3.48
C LYS A 67 -16.94 15.21 -3.33
N GLU A 68 -17.66 14.84 -4.38
CA GLU A 68 -19.12 14.83 -4.43
C GLU A 68 -19.72 13.74 -3.53
N ASP A 69 -19.19 12.51 -3.63
CA ASP A 69 -19.75 11.35 -2.93
C ASP A 69 -19.34 11.27 -1.45
N TYR A 70 -18.18 11.81 -1.10
CA TYR A 70 -17.52 11.61 0.21
C TYR A 70 -17.02 12.90 0.90
N ASN A 71 -17.33 14.08 0.36
CA ASN A 71 -16.87 15.36 0.91
C ASN A 71 -15.34 15.42 1.14
N MET A 72 -14.56 14.84 0.21
CA MET A 72 -13.11 14.74 0.32
C MET A 72 -12.43 16.14 0.30
N LYS A 73 -11.54 16.38 1.26
CA LYS A 73 -10.74 17.62 1.34
C LYS A 73 -9.57 17.62 0.35
N ASP A 74 -9.15 18.79 -0.14
CA ASP A 74 -8.04 18.90 -1.11
C ASP A 74 -6.69 18.41 -0.57
N GLN A 75 -6.42 18.63 0.70
CA GLN A 75 -5.20 18.12 1.32
C GLN A 75 -5.22 16.59 1.44
N LEU A 76 -6.38 15.97 1.70
CA LEU A 76 -6.55 14.50 1.69
C LEU A 76 -6.32 13.95 0.28
N TRP A 77 -6.83 14.65 -0.74
CA TRP A 77 -6.57 14.33 -2.14
C TRP A 77 -5.08 14.39 -2.49
N LYS A 78 -4.34 15.40 -2.03
CA LYS A 78 -2.90 15.49 -2.28
C LYS A 78 -2.17 14.23 -1.79
N LEU A 79 -2.51 13.75 -0.60
CA LEU A 79 -1.92 12.53 -0.05
C LEU A 79 -2.37 11.28 -0.83
N LEU A 80 -3.67 11.13 -1.07
CA LEU A 80 -4.23 10.00 -1.82
C LEU A 80 -3.65 9.92 -3.25
N LYS A 81 -3.52 11.06 -3.94
CA LYS A 81 -2.92 11.14 -5.28
C LYS A 81 -1.49 10.61 -5.28
N ARG A 82 -0.70 10.85 -4.23
CA ARG A 82 0.64 10.25 -4.09
C ARG A 82 0.53 8.73 -4.00
N PHE A 83 -0.38 8.19 -3.20
CA PHE A 83 -0.54 6.73 -3.09
C PHE A 83 -1.02 6.08 -4.40
N LEU A 84 -1.94 6.72 -5.11
CA LEU A 84 -2.43 6.27 -6.42
C LEU A 84 -1.33 6.25 -7.50
N ALA A 85 -0.31 7.10 -7.40
CA ALA A 85 0.83 7.11 -8.32
C ALA A 85 1.76 5.88 -8.16
N GLY A 86 1.65 5.15 -7.03
CA GLY A 86 2.49 3.98 -6.75
C GLY A 86 3.96 4.32 -6.44
N PRO A 87 4.85 3.30 -6.33
CA PRO A 87 6.24 3.46 -5.88
C PRO A 87 7.19 4.20 -6.84
N ASN A 88 6.87 4.32 -8.13
CA ASN A 88 7.75 4.93 -9.15
C ASN A 88 7.62 6.47 -9.23
N GLN A 89 7.52 7.13 -8.06
CA GLN A 89 6.99 8.48 -7.83
C GLN A 89 7.72 9.71 -8.43
N LYS A 90 8.76 9.59 -9.26
CA LYS A 90 9.45 10.81 -9.74
C LYS A 90 8.93 11.39 -11.06
N ASN A 91 8.38 10.58 -11.97
CA ASN A 91 7.91 11.08 -13.27
C ASN A 91 6.37 11.09 -13.39
N ILE A 92 5.65 10.26 -12.63
CA ILE A 92 4.18 10.08 -12.79
C ILE A 92 3.34 11.15 -12.05
N ILE A 93 3.87 11.75 -10.97
CA ILE A 93 3.11 12.76 -10.20
C ILE A 93 2.86 14.03 -11.01
N ASP A 94 3.81 14.40 -11.87
CA ASP A 94 3.69 15.54 -12.80
C ASP A 94 2.89 15.17 -14.05
N GLU A 95 2.94 13.90 -14.48
CA GLU A 95 2.23 13.43 -15.68
C GLU A 95 0.74 13.08 -15.43
N GLY A 96 0.32 12.93 -14.16
CA GLY A 96 -1.10 12.92 -13.79
C GLY A 96 -1.88 11.65 -14.13
N PHE A 97 -1.21 10.51 -14.37
CA PHE A 97 -1.88 9.26 -14.72
C PHE A 97 -2.45 8.50 -13.51
N LEU A 98 -3.56 7.78 -13.73
CA LEU A 98 -4.22 6.91 -12.75
C LEU A 98 -4.11 5.45 -13.22
N SER A 99 -3.27 4.63 -12.59
CA SER A 99 -3.17 3.21 -12.96
C SER A 99 -4.15 2.34 -12.17
N VAL A 100 -4.63 1.25 -12.79
CA VAL A 100 -5.48 0.26 -12.11
C VAL A 100 -4.73 -0.39 -10.94
N HIS A 101 -3.42 -0.61 -11.12
CA HIS A 101 -2.55 -1.17 -10.09
C HIS A 101 -2.44 -0.23 -8.88
N GLY A 102 -2.23 1.06 -9.10
CA GLY A 102 -2.19 2.05 -8.03
C GLY A 102 -3.52 2.17 -7.29
N PHE A 103 -4.63 2.12 -8.04
CA PHE A 103 -5.98 2.09 -7.45
C PHE A 103 -6.20 0.85 -6.57
N ILE A 104 -5.94 -0.34 -7.09
CA ILE A 104 -6.09 -1.60 -6.34
C ILE A 104 -5.17 -1.61 -5.11
N ALA A 105 -3.91 -1.20 -5.26
CA ALA A 105 -2.96 -1.19 -4.15
C ALA A 105 -3.44 -0.30 -3.00
N VAL A 106 -3.94 0.91 -3.31
CA VAL A 106 -4.56 1.81 -2.34
C VAL A 106 -5.72 1.15 -1.61
N THR A 107 -6.60 0.45 -2.32
CA THR A 107 -7.73 -0.25 -1.68
C THR A 107 -7.29 -1.37 -0.75
N LYS A 108 -6.16 -2.03 -1.05
CA LYS A 108 -5.61 -3.08 -0.19
C LYS A 108 -4.96 -2.51 1.07
N TRP A 109 -4.24 -1.39 0.98
CA TRP A 109 -3.61 -0.75 2.15
C TRP A 109 -4.61 -0.07 3.09
N PHE A 110 -5.63 0.58 2.53
CA PHE A 110 -6.49 1.50 3.28
C PHE A 110 -7.96 1.09 3.31
N GLY A 111 -8.33 0.01 2.63
CA GLY A 111 -9.71 -0.45 2.49
C GLY A 111 -10.39 0.09 1.23
N SER A 112 -11.59 -0.41 0.96
CA SER A 112 -12.34 -0.08 -0.26
C SER A 112 -12.87 1.36 -0.26
N PHE A 113 -13.23 1.84 -1.45
CA PHE A 113 -14.02 3.06 -1.64
C PHE A 113 -15.52 2.84 -1.38
N LYS A 114 -15.93 1.67 -0.86
CA LYS A 114 -17.30 1.41 -0.44
C LYS A 114 -17.76 2.46 0.57
N LYS A 115 -18.95 3.01 0.32
CA LYS A 115 -19.54 4.08 1.13
C LYS A 115 -19.84 3.62 2.56
N MET A 116 -19.51 4.50 3.50
CA MET A 116 -19.75 4.38 4.93
C MET A 116 -20.18 5.75 5.47
N GLY A 117 -21.50 5.98 5.55
CA GLY A 117 -22.05 7.31 5.85
C GLY A 117 -21.67 8.34 4.79
N ASN A 118 -21.04 9.43 5.21
CA ASN A 118 -20.58 10.53 4.34
C ASN A 118 -19.12 10.37 3.88
N THR A 119 -18.52 9.19 4.05
CA THR A 119 -17.15 8.88 3.63
C THR A 119 -17.07 7.45 3.09
N CYS A 120 -15.86 6.92 2.87
CA CYS A 120 -15.60 5.51 2.60
C CYS A 120 -14.44 4.99 3.47
N TYR A 121 -14.22 3.67 3.49
CA TYR A 121 -13.16 3.06 4.31
C TYR A 121 -11.77 3.62 3.95
N CYS A 122 -11.43 3.65 2.65
CA CYS A 122 -10.16 4.18 2.17
C CYS A 122 -9.90 5.60 2.68
N LEU A 123 -10.84 6.52 2.47
CA LEU A 123 -10.66 7.93 2.82
C LEU A 123 -10.60 8.13 4.33
N GLN A 124 -11.35 7.35 5.12
CA GLN A 124 -11.24 7.39 6.57
C GLN A 124 -9.84 6.98 7.04
N GLN A 125 -9.26 5.93 6.45
CA GLN A 125 -7.93 5.46 6.88
C GLN A 125 -6.81 6.39 6.46
N VAL A 126 -6.88 6.95 5.25
CA VAL A 126 -5.92 7.97 4.81
C VAL A 126 -6.05 9.23 5.68
N ASP A 127 -7.27 9.64 6.06
CA ASP A 127 -7.48 10.77 6.98
C ASP A 127 -6.96 10.49 8.41
N ASN A 128 -7.18 9.28 8.93
CA ASN A 128 -6.62 8.85 10.20
C ASN A 128 -5.09 8.90 10.19
N LEU A 129 -4.47 8.34 9.15
CA LEU A 129 -3.03 8.41 8.96
C LEU A 129 -2.56 9.86 8.89
N MET A 130 -3.24 10.72 8.15
CA MET A 130 -2.88 12.13 8.00
C MET A 130 -2.92 12.92 9.31
N ARG A 131 -3.92 12.66 10.16
CA ARG A 131 -4.11 13.40 11.42
C ARG A 131 -3.32 12.82 12.60
N LYS A 132 -3.11 11.50 12.61
CA LYS A 132 -2.56 10.76 13.76
C LYS A 132 -1.27 10.00 13.41
N GLY A 133 -0.84 10.02 12.16
CA GLY A 133 0.35 9.34 11.65
C GLY A 133 1.66 10.06 11.94
N GLY A 134 1.70 10.87 13.00
CA GLY A 134 2.84 11.70 13.34
C GLY A 134 2.63 12.48 14.63
N VAL A 135 3.62 13.30 14.98
CA VAL A 135 3.60 14.15 16.17
C VAL A 135 3.97 15.58 15.80
N LYS A 136 3.45 16.56 16.56
CA LYS A 136 3.89 17.95 16.42
C LYS A 136 5.29 18.10 17.05
N ARG A 137 6.23 18.67 16.29
CA ARG A 137 7.58 19.03 16.74
C ARG A 137 7.79 20.52 16.47
N GLY A 138 7.54 21.35 17.50
CA GLY A 138 7.51 22.80 17.33
C GLY A 138 6.37 23.23 16.42
N LYS A 139 6.68 23.91 15.32
CA LYS A 139 5.68 24.39 14.33
C LYS A 139 5.36 23.39 13.22
N SER A 140 6.11 22.28 13.13
CA SER A 140 5.92 21.28 12.08
C SER A 140 5.27 20.00 12.62
N PHE A 141 4.51 19.33 11.74
CA PHE A 141 4.05 17.96 11.97
C PHE A 141 5.06 17.00 11.33
N VAL A 142 5.54 16.03 12.10
CA VAL A 142 6.50 15.01 11.64
C VAL A 142 5.75 13.68 11.59
N SER A 143 5.52 13.19 10.38
CA SER A 143 4.92 11.89 10.13
C SER A 143 5.94 10.79 10.39
N TRP A 144 5.51 9.68 11.00
CA TRP A 144 6.31 8.45 11.05
C TRP A 144 6.15 7.60 9.80
N PHE A 145 5.18 7.92 8.95
CA PHE A 145 4.91 7.21 7.72
C PHE A 145 5.73 7.78 6.55
N ALA A 146 6.63 6.97 6.01
CA ALA A 146 7.50 7.30 4.89
C ALA A 146 6.90 7.00 3.52
N GLY A 147 5.82 6.19 3.46
CA GLY A 147 5.20 5.78 2.20
C GLY A 147 6.05 4.77 1.43
N PHE A 148 6.33 5.08 0.15
CA PHE A 148 7.12 4.22 -0.73
C PHE A 148 8.61 4.46 -0.54
N ILE A 149 9.23 3.64 0.31
CA ILE A 149 10.69 3.54 0.41
C ILE A 149 11.08 2.06 0.45
N THR A 150 12.23 1.72 -0.14
CA THR A 150 12.77 0.36 -0.15
C THR A 150 13.40 0.01 1.19
N ASN A 151 13.67 -1.28 1.42
CA ASN A 151 14.43 -1.78 2.57
C ASN A 151 15.77 -1.04 2.69
N ASP A 152 16.50 -0.91 1.58
CA ASP A 152 17.83 -0.28 1.54
C ASP A 152 17.75 1.20 1.90
N LYS A 153 16.73 1.91 1.38
CA LYS A 153 16.53 3.31 1.74
C LYS A 153 16.13 3.47 3.20
N ALA A 154 15.28 2.61 3.73
CA ALA A 154 14.95 2.63 5.16
C ALA A 154 16.20 2.43 6.02
N ASN A 155 17.09 1.49 5.64
CA ASN A 155 18.36 1.26 6.32
C ASN A 155 19.27 2.50 6.22
N GLU A 156 19.37 3.14 5.05
CA GLU A 156 20.16 4.36 4.86
C GLU A 156 19.65 5.53 5.72
N TYR A 157 18.33 5.69 5.84
CA TYR A 157 17.74 6.71 6.71
C TYR A 157 18.05 6.44 8.19
N LEU A 158 17.95 5.18 8.62
CA LEU A 158 18.08 4.83 10.05
C LEU A 158 19.51 4.59 10.52
N CYS A 159 20.46 4.27 9.63
CA CYS A 159 21.81 3.89 10.05
C CYS A 159 22.58 5.02 10.73
N LYS A 160 22.25 6.28 10.41
CA LYS A 160 22.86 7.49 10.98
C LYS A 160 22.10 8.03 12.18
N GLU A 161 20.96 7.43 12.51
CA GLU A 161 20.10 7.88 13.59
C GLU A 161 20.43 7.13 14.89
N LYS A 162 19.99 7.71 16.01
CA LYS A 162 20.14 7.08 17.32
C LYS A 162 19.28 5.82 17.44
N CYS A 163 19.69 4.90 18.31
CA CYS A 163 18.85 3.78 18.74
C CYS A 163 17.47 4.27 19.19
N GLY A 164 16.45 3.46 18.93
CA GLY A 164 15.07 3.81 19.18
C GLY A 164 14.40 4.61 18.05
N THR A 165 15.15 4.97 17.00
CA THR A 165 14.59 5.73 15.86
C THR A 165 13.90 4.78 14.89
N PHE A 166 12.68 5.12 14.47
CA PHE A 166 11.87 4.26 13.61
C PHE A 166 11.14 5.02 12.50
N LEU A 167 10.69 4.26 11.51
CA LEU A 167 9.78 4.70 10.45
C LEU A 167 8.82 3.57 10.05
N VAL A 168 7.72 3.91 9.41
CA VAL A 168 6.79 2.94 8.80
C VAL A 168 6.66 3.22 7.32
N ARG A 169 6.54 2.17 6.52
CA ARG A 169 6.46 2.23 5.06
C ARG A 169 5.56 1.14 4.53
N PHE A 170 5.23 1.20 3.24
CA PHE A 170 4.64 0.04 2.58
C PHE A 170 5.64 -1.12 2.54
N SER A 171 5.15 -2.35 2.72
CA SER A 171 6.00 -3.55 2.66
C SER A 171 6.32 -3.90 1.20
N GLU A 172 7.59 -4.17 0.90
CA GLU A 172 8.00 -4.71 -0.40
C GLU A 172 7.61 -6.19 -0.53
N SER A 173 7.63 -6.97 0.55
CA SER A 173 7.32 -8.40 0.52
C SER A 173 5.83 -8.71 0.61
N LEU A 174 5.02 -7.78 1.14
CA LEU A 174 3.58 -7.92 1.32
C LEU A 174 2.77 -6.88 0.52
N CYS A 175 3.38 -6.21 -0.45
CA CYS A 175 2.74 -5.18 -1.27
C CYS A 175 1.47 -5.70 -1.97
N SER A 176 1.49 -6.94 -2.46
CA SER A 176 0.35 -7.58 -3.12
C SER A 176 -0.86 -7.83 -2.20
N GLU A 177 -0.62 -7.84 -0.89
CA GLU A 177 -1.60 -8.05 0.18
C GLU A 177 -1.91 -6.76 0.97
N GLY A 178 -1.39 -5.61 0.54
CA GLY A 178 -1.59 -4.37 1.28
C GLY A 178 -0.86 -4.31 2.63
N GLY A 179 0.29 -4.97 2.75
CA GLY A 179 1.09 -4.98 3.98
C GLY A 179 1.94 -3.72 4.18
N PHE A 180 2.36 -3.52 5.43
CA PHE A 180 3.27 -2.46 5.85
C PHE A 180 4.54 -3.05 6.44
N CYS A 181 5.56 -2.22 6.62
CA CYS A 181 6.75 -2.59 7.38
C CYS A 181 7.11 -1.45 8.33
N VAL A 182 7.45 -1.80 9.56
CA VAL A 182 8.07 -0.89 10.51
C VAL A 182 9.55 -1.23 10.61
N ALA A 183 10.40 -0.23 10.41
CA ALA A 183 11.84 -0.35 10.54
C ALA A 183 12.32 0.47 11.74
N VAL A 184 13.24 -0.08 12.53
CA VAL A 184 13.75 0.53 13.76
C VAL A 184 15.25 0.31 13.91
N LYS A 185 15.94 1.35 14.36
CA LYS A 185 17.35 1.31 14.74
C LYS A 185 17.47 0.74 16.15
N LEU A 186 17.95 -0.50 16.29
CA LEU A 186 18.16 -1.10 17.61
C LEU A 186 19.56 -0.82 18.16
N LYS A 187 20.59 -0.99 17.33
CA LYS A 187 21.99 -0.81 17.70
C LYS A 187 22.75 -0.06 16.61
N GLU A 188 24.00 0.33 16.91
CA GLU A 188 24.86 1.15 16.04
C GLU A 188 24.99 0.62 14.60
N ASP A 189 24.92 -0.70 14.40
CA ASP A 189 24.97 -1.33 13.06
C ASP A 189 23.74 -2.18 12.73
N GLU A 190 22.68 -2.09 13.53
CA GLU A 190 21.53 -3.00 13.42
C GLU A 190 20.22 -2.22 13.20
N VAL A 191 19.61 -2.45 12.04
CA VAL A 191 18.24 -2.00 11.73
C VAL A 191 17.37 -3.24 11.57
N LEU A 192 16.36 -3.38 12.43
CA LEU A 192 15.37 -4.43 12.30
C LEU A 192 14.17 -3.95 11.50
N GLN A 193 13.57 -4.88 10.76
CA GLN A 193 12.45 -4.61 9.88
C GLN A 193 11.33 -5.63 10.12
N TYR A 194 10.28 -5.20 10.81
CA TYR A 194 9.13 -6.05 11.10
C TYR A 194 8.07 -5.86 10.03
N GLN A 195 7.55 -6.97 9.51
CA GLN A 195 6.46 -6.94 8.55
C GLN A 195 5.14 -6.81 9.29
N ILE A 196 4.18 -6.11 8.70
CA ILE A 196 2.84 -5.90 9.25
C ILE A 196 1.85 -6.42 8.21
N LYS A 197 1.09 -7.44 8.59
CA LYS A 197 0.10 -8.08 7.73
C LYS A 197 -1.30 -7.84 8.28
N GLY A 198 -2.22 -7.52 7.38
CA GLY A 198 -3.64 -7.41 7.68
C GLY A 198 -4.45 -8.52 7.01
N ASN A 199 -5.74 -8.55 7.35
CA ASN A 199 -6.77 -9.23 6.58
C ASN A 199 -7.58 -8.17 5.82
N TYR A 200 -6.99 -7.65 4.74
CA TYR A 200 -7.60 -6.59 3.93
C TYR A 200 -8.95 -7.01 3.33
N GLN A 201 -9.13 -8.29 3.01
CA GLN A 201 -10.38 -8.86 2.49
C GLN A 201 -11.56 -8.74 3.46
N GLN A 202 -11.31 -8.82 4.77
CA GLN A 202 -12.34 -8.67 5.80
C GLN A 202 -12.42 -7.25 6.36
N ALA A 203 -11.50 -6.36 5.96
CA ALA A 203 -11.36 -5.05 6.57
C ALA A 203 -12.56 -4.13 6.40
N CYS A 204 -13.39 -4.40 5.37
CA CYS A 204 -14.49 -3.55 4.94
C CYS A 204 -15.88 -4.20 5.10
N ASN A 205 -15.99 -5.24 5.93
CA ASN A 205 -17.24 -6.01 6.12
C ASN A 205 -18.11 -5.52 7.30
N GLY A 206 -17.61 -4.59 8.11
CA GLY A 206 -18.29 -4.08 9.31
C GLY A 206 -18.90 -2.68 9.13
N GLN A 207 -19.27 -2.04 10.24
CA GLN A 207 -19.63 -0.60 10.24
C GLN A 207 -18.42 0.32 10.36
N ARG A 208 -17.22 -0.25 10.57
CA ARG A 208 -15.94 0.45 10.71
C ARG A 208 -14.88 -0.36 10.02
N TYR A 209 -13.86 0.32 9.52
CA TYR A 209 -12.66 -0.35 9.02
C TYR A 209 -12.01 -1.17 10.13
N ASN A 210 -11.62 -2.42 9.84
CA ASN A 210 -10.82 -3.24 10.75
C ASN A 210 -9.95 -4.23 9.97
N ALA A 211 -8.72 -3.84 9.65
CA ALA A 211 -7.80 -4.69 8.92
C ALA A 211 -7.16 -5.79 9.76
N LYS A 212 -7.43 -5.86 11.08
CA LYS A 212 -6.84 -6.85 12.00
C LYS A 212 -5.33 -6.96 11.80
N LEU A 213 -4.65 -5.81 11.70
CA LEU A 213 -3.22 -5.73 11.44
C LEU A 213 -2.43 -6.41 12.56
N ARG A 214 -1.43 -7.20 12.19
CA ARG A 214 -0.55 -7.90 13.12
C ARG A 214 0.90 -7.70 12.70
N LEU A 215 1.76 -7.56 13.69
CA LEU A 215 3.21 -7.64 13.50
C LEU A 215 3.59 -9.09 13.23
N ILE A 216 4.34 -9.34 12.17
CA ILE A 216 4.96 -10.63 11.88
C ILE A 216 6.37 -10.57 12.47
N SER A 217 6.53 -11.24 13.60
CA SER A 217 7.82 -11.45 14.25
C SER A 217 7.82 -12.82 14.90
N LYS A 218 8.97 -13.49 14.87
CA LYS A 218 9.17 -14.74 15.61
C LYS A 218 9.56 -14.48 17.07
N GLU A 219 10.08 -13.29 17.34
CA GLU A 219 10.73 -12.91 18.59
C GLU A 219 9.90 -11.91 19.40
N ALA A 220 9.02 -11.15 18.74
CA ALA A 220 8.13 -10.23 19.42
C ALA A 220 6.91 -10.94 20.00
N GLN A 221 6.52 -10.52 21.20
CA GLN A 221 5.24 -10.90 21.78
C GLN A 221 4.07 -10.43 20.90
N ASP A 222 3.00 -11.23 20.81
CA ASP A 222 1.81 -10.89 20.01
C ASP A 222 1.11 -9.67 20.61
N ILE A 223 1.28 -8.50 19.97
CA ILE A 223 0.55 -7.26 20.30
C ILE A 223 -0.95 -7.34 19.99
N GLY A 224 -1.43 -8.48 19.47
CA GLY A 224 -2.81 -8.69 19.08
C GLY A 224 -3.17 -7.97 17.77
N PRO A 225 -4.37 -8.23 17.24
CA PRO A 225 -4.83 -7.59 16.01
C PRO A 225 -5.24 -6.14 16.27
N CYS A 226 -4.61 -5.21 15.58
CA CYS A 226 -4.95 -3.78 15.58
C CYS A 226 -5.95 -3.44 14.45
N THR A 227 -6.81 -2.46 14.67
CA THR A 227 -7.82 -2.07 13.69
C THR A 227 -7.19 -1.42 12.45
N ASN A 228 -6.14 -0.63 12.66
CA ASN A 228 -5.45 0.14 11.62
C ASN A 228 -3.98 0.42 12.00
N ILE A 229 -3.22 1.00 11.07
CA ILE A 229 -1.78 1.21 11.22
C ILE A 229 -1.43 2.25 12.30
N VAL A 230 -2.32 3.21 12.56
CA VAL A 230 -2.11 4.22 13.62
C VAL A 230 -2.19 3.58 14.99
N GLU A 231 -3.19 2.73 15.21
CA GLU A 231 -3.35 1.97 16.45
C GLU A 231 -2.14 1.04 16.67
N LEU A 232 -1.72 0.29 15.64
CA LEU A 232 -0.57 -0.59 15.75
C LEU A 232 0.71 0.16 16.13
N VAL A 233 0.99 1.30 15.49
CA VAL A 233 2.16 2.11 15.84
C VAL A 233 2.03 2.70 17.25
N HIS A 234 0.81 3.03 17.70
CA HIS A 234 0.60 3.47 19.07
C HIS A 234 0.96 2.38 20.08
N GLU A 235 0.49 1.15 19.87
CA GLU A 235 0.80 0.00 20.73
C GLU A 235 2.30 -0.30 20.77
N LEU A 236 2.99 -0.28 19.62
CA LEU A 236 4.45 -0.44 19.55
C LEU A 236 5.20 0.61 20.38
N ARG A 237 4.72 1.85 20.38
CA ARG A 237 5.34 2.96 21.13
C ARG A 237 5.02 2.94 22.62
N CYS A 238 3.88 2.38 23.00
CA CYS A 238 3.46 2.28 24.40
C CYS A 238 4.05 1.06 25.12
N GLY A 239 4.79 0.19 24.41
CA GLY A 239 5.62 -0.83 25.05
C GLY A 239 4.84 -2.06 25.53
N VAL A 240 3.95 -2.60 24.69
CA VAL A 240 3.35 -3.92 24.98
C VAL A 240 4.37 -5.03 24.68
N GLY A 241 5.02 -5.57 25.71
CA GLY A 241 5.94 -6.72 25.65
C GLY A 241 7.44 -6.36 25.66
N ASP A 242 8.32 -7.30 25.31
CA ASP A 242 9.80 -7.17 25.30
C ASP A 242 10.37 -6.11 24.32
N ILE A 243 9.50 -5.36 23.63
CA ILE A 243 9.80 -4.29 22.67
C ILE A 243 9.77 -2.90 23.36
N GLU A 244 9.48 -2.85 24.66
CA GLU A 244 9.40 -1.60 25.42
C GLU A 244 10.68 -0.75 25.28
N GLY A 245 10.53 0.47 24.75
CA GLY A 245 11.64 1.40 24.53
C GLY A 245 12.30 1.32 23.14
N GLU A 246 11.88 0.42 22.24
CA GLU A 246 12.50 0.35 20.90
C GLU A 246 11.94 1.41 19.92
N PHE A 247 10.72 1.92 20.14
CA PHE A 247 10.03 2.84 19.22
C PHE A 247 9.91 4.25 19.78
N GLU A 248 11.05 4.87 20.13
CA GLU A 248 11.06 6.16 20.83
C GLU A 248 10.86 7.36 19.89
N THR A 249 11.65 7.40 18.80
CA THR A 249 11.88 8.61 18.02
C THR A 249 11.49 8.41 16.56
N ILE A 250 10.80 9.37 15.97
CA ILE A 250 10.46 9.32 14.55
C ILE A 250 11.68 9.72 13.71
N CYS A 251 11.99 8.93 12.69
CA CYS A 251 13.03 9.25 11.71
C CYS A 251 12.77 10.64 11.07
N PRO A 252 13.77 11.54 11.05
CA PRO A 252 13.62 12.85 10.44
C PRO A 252 13.49 12.78 8.91
N ASP A 253 13.06 13.89 8.31
CA ASP A 253 13.15 14.17 6.86
C ASP A 253 12.56 13.12 5.91
N LEU A 254 11.54 12.39 6.39
CA LEU A 254 10.82 11.43 5.55
C LEU A 254 10.09 12.11 4.36
N PRO A 255 10.03 11.45 3.18
CA PRO A 255 9.49 12.05 1.95
C PRO A 255 8.04 12.56 2.00
N LEU A 256 7.25 12.04 2.94
CA LEU A 256 5.86 12.44 3.13
C LEU A 256 5.69 13.61 4.11
N ASN A 257 6.69 13.95 4.94
CA ASN A 257 6.55 15.00 5.95
C ASN A 257 6.08 16.33 5.37
N ALA A 258 6.62 16.74 4.21
CA ALA A 258 6.21 17.96 3.51
C ALA A 258 4.72 17.96 3.09
N THR A 259 4.12 16.80 2.83
CA THR A 259 2.69 16.68 2.45
C THR A 259 1.75 16.79 3.64
N PHE A 260 2.22 16.44 4.84
CA PHE A 260 1.43 16.52 6.07
C PHE A 260 1.48 17.92 6.72
N GLN A 261 2.32 18.83 6.21
CA GLN A 261 2.38 20.21 6.68
C GLN A 261 1.05 20.94 6.39
N GLY A 262 0.42 21.46 7.45
CA GLY A 262 -0.80 22.29 7.34
C GLY A 262 -2.09 21.70 7.91
N TYR A 263 -2.06 20.51 8.53
CA TYR A 263 -3.14 20.04 9.40
C TYR A 263 -2.87 20.46 10.84
N ASN A 264 -3.17 21.72 11.14
CA ASN A 264 -3.14 22.27 12.50
C ASN A 264 -4.54 22.68 12.94
#